data_AF-A0A0L7KJE8-F1
#
_entry.id   AF-A0A0L7KJE8-F1
#
_cell.length_a   1.000
_cell.length_b   1.000
_cell.length_c   1.000
_cell.angle_alpha   90.00
_cell.angle_beta   90.00
_cell.angle_gamma   90.00
#
_symmetry.space_group_name_H-M   'P 1'
#
loop_
_entity.id
_entity.type
_entity.pdbx_description
1 polymer ?
#
loop_
_entity_poly.entity_id
_entity_poly.type
_entity_poly.pdbx_seq_one_letter_code
_entity_poly.pdbx_strand_id
1 'polypeptide(L)'
;MLGIYLCKLRSGEPNRRLASIFGMPRQTLQLKIQQTRHCLENDFLPRHLGFDHITRDEIIARNRILPNNIFGTPDQTRAIIILDGTYLFVQKSSNFLFLTMSYSLHKYTNLIKPFMIVCGDGYIVEVTGPYNTRTSDAKILRQILDNHTDDMEEAPIRWFLETDDVMVLDRGFRDALTYAEECGFTVCTPQSLGRHERQLSTIAANKSRLVTLVRWVVETINGRLKRDFKVFRHRYFNNTLPNAIVDFRIAAALINATQESYSDSRLTESFSDMIERNVNRPNLLADYVDEQRINAQRNISFRRIEAALDVVADFPRMTFDELLFSLLEHTTLNWQDLTGTNILEKPVSIQWRYTDIPEESISMTRKVIRYYGAESNPGTSLQKNIIVMYYIIATQSPNTAVTAYMVDAHWAVVPMLFQ
;
A
#
# COMPACT_ATOMS: atom_id res chain seq x y z
N MET A 1 18.36 -26.66 -10.76
CA MET A 1 18.86 -25.29 -11.08
C MET A 1 17.88 -24.24 -10.60
N LEU A 2 16.59 -24.38 -10.92
CA LEU A 2 15.49 -23.56 -10.39
C LEU A 2 15.55 -23.34 -8.87
N GLY A 3 15.73 -24.40 -8.08
CA GLY A 3 15.81 -24.28 -6.61
C GLY A 3 16.91 -23.33 -6.09
N ILE A 4 18.05 -23.23 -6.79
CA ILE A 4 19.14 -22.29 -6.41
C ILE A 4 18.70 -20.85 -6.65
N TYR A 5 18.07 -20.59 -7.80
CA TYR A 5 17.56 -19.28 -8.17
C TYR A 5 16.42 -18.84 -7.25
N LEU A 6 15.45 -19.72 -6.97
CA LEU A 6 14.38 -19.44 -6.01
C LEU A 6 14.93 -19.18 -4.61
N CYS A 7 15.92 -19.97 -4.16
CA CYS A 7 16.61 -19.73 -2.90
C CYS A 7 17.28 -18.34 -2.89
N LYS A 8 17.90 -17.91 -3.99
CA LYS A 8 18.48 -16.57 -4.13
C LYS A 8 17.43 -15.48 -3.95
N LEU A 9 16.30 -15.56 -4.65
CA LEU A 9 15.23 -14.56 -4.53
C LEU A 9 14.62 -14.54 -3.12
N ARG A 10 14.32 -15.72 -2.57
CA ARG A 10 13.67 -15.90 -1.27
C ARG A 10 14.55 -15.44 -0.11
N SER A 11 15.85 -15.76 -0.15
CA SER A 11 16.78 -15.47 0.95
C SER A 11 17.50 -14.13 0.83
N GLY A 12 17.77 -13.67 -0.40
CA GLY A 12 18.63 -12.51 -0.66
C GLY A 12 20.12 -12.76 -0.41
N GLU A 13 20.53 -14.00 -0.15
CA GLU A 13 21.92 -14.32 0.25
C GLU A 13 22.92 -14.06 -0.90
N PRO A 14 24.16 -13.64 -0.58
CA PRO A 14 25.19 -13.45 -1.59
C PRO A 14 25.61 -14.78 -2.21
N ASN A 15 26.04 -14.76 -3.47
CA ASN A 15 26.36 -15.97 -4.23
C ASN A 15 27.45 -16.83 -3.56
N ARG A 16 28.35 -16.23 -2.78
CA ARG A 16 29.36 -16.96 -1.99
C ARG A 16 28.72 -17.86 -0.93
N ARG A 17 27.69 -17.37 -0.24
CA ARG A 17 26.99 -18.14 0.79
C ARG A 17 26.13 -19.23 0.17
N LEU A 18 25.41 -18.92 -0.89
CA LEU A 18 24.67 -19.94 -1.66
C LEU A 18 25.61 -21.02 -2.19
N ALA A 19 26.79 -20.65 -2.70
CA ALA A 19 27.79 -21.60 -3.19
C ALA A 19 28.23 -22.58 -2.09
N SER A 20 28.42 -22.09 -0.86
CA SER A 20 28.71 -22.93 0.30
C SER A 20 27.53 -23.83 0.67
N ILE A 21 26.29 -23.32 0.68
CA ILE A 21 25.09 -24.09 1.03
C ILE A 21 24.87 -25.24 0.04
N PHE A 22 25.07 -24.99 -1.25
CA PHE A 22 24.86 -25.97 -2.30
C PHE A 22 26.13 -26.77 -2.67
N GLY A 23 27.22 -26.61 -1.92
CA GLY A 23 28.45 -27.40 -2.11
C GLY A 23 29.07 -27.28 -3.51
N MET A 24 29.02 -26.10 -4.14
CA MET A 24 29.49 -25.91 -5.50
C MET A 24 30.36 -24.66 -5.70
N PRO A 25 31.22 -24.62 -6.74
CA PRO A 25 32.00 -23.42 -7.04
C PRO A 25 31.11 -22.21 -7.32
N ARG A 26 31.53 -21.02 -6.85
CA ARG A 26 30.78 -19.76 -7.02
C ARG A 26 30.46 -19.45 -8.48
N GLN A 27 31.42 -19.69 -9.38
CA GLN A 27 31.27 -19.45 -10.81
C GLN A 27 30.18 -20.36 -11.42
N THR A 28 30.21 -21.66 -11.08
CA THR A 28 29.20 -22.62 -11.50
C THR A 28 27.80 -22.22 -11.00
N LEU A 29 27.68 -21.76 -9.76
CA LEU A 29 26.42 -21.26 -9.21
C LEU A 29 25.92 -20.01 -9.96
N GLN A 30 26.81 -19.07 -10.28
CA GLN A 30 26.47 -17.87 -11.05
C GLN A 30 25.94 -18.22 -12.44
N LEU A 31 26.60 -19.14 -13.15
CA LEU A 31 26.16 -19.61 -14.46
C LEU A 31 24.77 -20.27 -14.36
N LYS A 32 24.54 -21.12 -13.37
CA LYS A 32 23.22 -21.76 -13.16
C LYS A 32 22.12 -20.76 -12.84
N ILE A 33 22.40 -19.71 -12.06
CA ILE A 33 21.46 -18.62 -11.79
C ILE A 33 21.13 -17.86 -13.08
N GLN A 34 22.13 -17.54 -13.90
CA GLN A 34 21.94 -16.83 -15.17
C GLN A 34 21.11 -17.66 -16.16
N GLN A 35 21.44 -18.94 -16.35
CA GLN A 35 20.68 -19.85 -17.21
C GLN A 35 19.23 -19.98 -16.74
N THR A 36 19.01 -20.15 -15.43
CA THR A 36 17.66 -20.26 -14.87
C THR A 36 16.87 -18.98 -15.10
N ARG A 37 17.48 -17.79 -14.86
CA ARG A 37 16.83 -16.51 -15.13
C ARG A 37 16.40 -16.40 -16.58
N HIS A 38 17.29 -16.73 -17.51
CA HIS A 38 17.02 -16.67 -18.94
C HIS A 38 15.85 -17.58 -19.36
N CYS A 39 15.80 -18.83 -18.86
CA CYS A 39 14.66 -19.70 -19.11
C CYS A 39 13.36 -19.15 -18.52
N LEU A 40 13.39 -18.61 -17.29
CA LEU A 40 12.20 -18.02 -16.68
C LEU A 40 11.73 -16.77 -17.43
N GLU A 41 12.66 -15.94 -17.88
CA GLU A 41 12.36 -14.73 -18.64
C GLU A 41 11.68 -15.05 -19.98
N ASN A 42 12.15 -16.07 -20.71
CA ASN A 42 11.61 -16.40 -22.03
C ASN A 42 10.40 -17.34 -21.99
N ASP A 43 10.35 -18.28 -21.04
CA ASP A 43 9.34 -19.35 -21.06
C ASP A 43 8.26 -19.18 -19.98
N PHE A 44 8.58 -18.50 -18.87
CA PHE A 44 7.68 -18.39 -17.72
C PHE A 44 7.00 -17.03 -17.62
N LEU A 45 7.73 -15.93 -17.84
CA LEU A 45 7.13 -14.59 -17.82
C LEU A 45 5.98 -14.45 -18.80
N PRO A 46 6.09 -14.84 -20.10
CA PRO A 46 5.02 -14.61 -21.06
C PRO A 46 3.75 -15.42 -20.80
N ARG A 47 3.74 -16.30 -19.80
CA ARG A 47 2.55 -17.07 -19.38
C ARG A 47 1.84 -16.48 -18.17
N HIS A 48 2.48 -15.53 -17.48
CA HIS A 48 2.05 -15.07 -16.16
C HIS A 48 2.23 -13.56 -15.92
N LEU A 49 2.83 -12.83 -16.85
CA LEU A 49 3.07 -11.39 -16.76
C LEU A 49 3.21 -10.79 -18.17
N GLY A 50 2.66 -9.60 -18.38
CA GLY A 50 2.57 -8.96 -19.69
C GLY A 50 1.14 -8.59 -20.06
N PHE A 51 0.98 -7.85 -21.15
CA PHE A 51 -0.35 -7.60 -21.72
C PHE A 51 -0.77 -8.70 -22.71
N ASP A 52 0.18 -9.50 -23.22
CA ASP A 52 -0.10 -10.55 -24.19
C ASP A 52 -0.66 -11.84 -23.57
N HIS A 53 -0.46 -12.06 -22.26
CA HIS A 53 -0.81 -13.33 -21.61
C HIS A 53 -2.21 -13.35 -20.98
N ILE A 54 -2.85 -12.18 -20.88
CA ILE A 54 -4.16 -11.99 -20.28
C ILE A 54 -5.01 -11.16 -21.25
N THR A 55 -6.31 -11.37 -21.27
CA THR A 55 -7.24 -10.58 -22.09
C THR A 55 -7.87 -9.44 -21.29
N ARG A 56 -8.39 -8.43 -21.98
CA ARG A 56 -9.12 -7.32 -21.33
C ARG A 56 -10.33 -7.84 -20.55
N ASP A 57 -11.09 -8.79 -21.10
CA ASP A 57 -12.24 -9.43 -20.44
C ASP A 57 -11.84 -10.13 -19.13
N GLU A 58 -10.67 -10.79 -19.12
CA GLU A 58 -10.14 -11.38 -17.88
C GLU A 58 -9.75 -10.34 -16.84
N ILE A 59 -9.29 -9.15 -17.24
CA ILE A 59 -9.05 -8.04 -16.30
C ILE A 59 -10.36 -7.53 -15.72
N ILE A 60 -11.39 -7.34 -16.56
CA ILE A 60 -12.72 -6.91 -16.14
C ILE A 60 -13.30 -7.89 -15.10
N ALA A 61 -13.20 -9.19 -15.37
CA ALA A 61 -13.64 -10.25 -14.46
C ALA A 61 -12.91 -10.24 -13.08
N ARG A 62 -11.78 -9.53 -12.97
CA ARG A 62 -10.97 -9.41 -11.75
C ARG A 62 -11.23 -8.14 -10.95
N ASN A 63 -12.14 -7.27 -11.37
CA ASN A 63 -12.39 -6.00 -10.68
C ASN A 63 -12.89 -6.15 -9.24
N ARG A 64 -13.49 -7.29 -8.86
CA ARG A 64 -14.14 -7.54 -7.54
C ARG A 64 -15.32 -6.61 -7.28
N ILE A 65 -16.13 -6.94 -6.27
CA ILE A 65 -17.40 -6.23 -6.00
C ILE A 65 -17.13 -4.77 -5.62
N LEU A 66 -16.19 -4.52 -4.70
CA LEU A 66 -15.97 -3.19 -4.16
C LEU A 66 -15.43 -2.19 -5.21
N PRO A 67 -14.37 -2.49 -5.99
CA PRO A 67 -13.92 -1.58 -7.03
C PRO A 67 -14.94 -1.39 -8.15
N ASN A 68 -15.70 -2.43 -8.53
CA ASN A 68 -16.78 -2.30 -9.51
C ASN A 68 -17.90 -1.38 -9.02
N ASN A 69 -18.31 -1.47 -7.75
CA ASN A 69 -19.30 -0.55 -7.21
C ASN A 69 -18.76 0.90 -7.24
N ILE A 70 -17.53 1.10 -6.78
CA ILE A 70 -16.97 2.44 -6.61
C ILE A 70 -16.64 3.12 -7.94
N PHE A 71 -16.05 2.40 -8.90
CA PHE A 71 -15.49 2.97 -10.14
C PHE A 71 -15.96 2.31 -11.44
N GLY A 72 -16.62 1.15 -11.34
CA GLY A 72 -17.13 0.43 -12.50
C GLY A 72 -18.40 1.03 -13.08
N THR A 73 -19.07 0.23 -13.88
CA THR A 73 -20.38 0.54 -14.48
C THR A 73 -21.38 -0.55 -14.14
N PRO A 74 -22.70 -0.27 -14.22
CA PRO A 74 -23.73 -1.29 -13.96
C PRO A 74 -23.61 -2.55 -14.84
N ASP A 75 -23.14 -2.38 -16.07
CA ASP A 75 -22.87 -3.45 -17.05
C ASP A 75 -21.50 -4.12 -16.87
N GLN A 76 -20.67 -3.63 -15.95
CA GLN A 76 -19.34 -4.16 -15.61
C GLN A 76 -18.43 -4.33 -16.83
N THR A 77 -18.38 -3.32 -17.70
CA THR A 77 -17.61 -3.36 -18.96
C THR A 77 -16.26 -2.63 -18.88
N ARG A 78 -16.01 -1.88 -17.79
CA ARG A 78 -14.74 -1.17 -17.58
C ARG A 78 -13.69 -2.06 -16.94
N ALA A 79 -12.48 -2.09 -17.48
CA ALA A 79 -11.33 -2.62 -16.78
C ALA A 79 -10.88 -1.62 -15.69
N ILE A 80 -10.59 -2.13 -14.49
CA ILE A 80 -10.07 -1.30 -13.39
C ILE A 80 -8.67 -1.78 -13.03
N ILE A 81 -7.69 -0.91 -13.26
CA ILE A 81 -6.30 -1.16 -12.91
C ILE A 81 -5.78 -0.16 -11.88
N ILE A 82 -4.90 -0.65 -11.01
CA ILE A 82 -4.29 0.09 -9.92
C ILE A 82 -2.80 0.16 -10.17
N LEU A 83 -2.26 1.38 -10.21
CA LEU A 83 -0.86 1.63 -10.53
C LEU A 83 -0.12 2.15 -9.31
N ASP A 84 1.03 1.55 -9.00
CA ASP A 84 1.88 2.02 -7.91
C ASP A 84 3.35 1.67 -8.13
N GLY A 85 4.22 2.60 -7.75
CA GLY A 85 5.65 2.41 -7.73
C GLY A 85 6.11 1.84 -6.39
N THR A 86 7.15 1.01 -6.42
CA THR A 86 7.87 0.67 -5.19
C THR A 86 9.35 0.92 -5.32
N TYR A 87 10.05 0.83 -4.19
CA TYR A 87 11.48 1.12 -4.12
C TYR A 87 12.29 -0.13 -3.91
N LEU A 88 13.31 -0.34 -4.75
CA LEU A 88 14.39 -1.28 -4.50
C LEU A 88 15.62 -0.49 -4.09
N PHE A 89 16.05 -0.65 -2.84
CA PHE A 89 17.27 0.00 -2.37
C PHE A 89 18.49 -0.65 -3.04
N VAL A 90 19.44 0.16 -3.47
CA VAL A 90 20.65 -0.31 -4.15
C VAL A 90 21.89 0.16 -3.40
N GLN A 91 23.00 -0.56 -3.59
CA GLN A 91 24.28 -0.12 -3.08
C GLN A 91 24.74 1.18 -3.76
N LYS A 92 25.59 1.94 -3.06
CA LYS A 92 26.24 3.11 -3.65
C LYS A 92 27.12 2.62 -4.82
N SER A 93 26.93 3.19 -6.00
CA SER A 93 27.74 2.86 -7.18
C SER A 93 28.97 3.75 -7.26
N SER A 94 30.07 3.20 -7.80
CA SER A 94 31.24 3.98 -8.21
C SER A 94 31.00 4.72 -9.53
N ASN A 95 30.01 4.32 -10.32
CA ASN A 95 29.58 5.06 -11.50
C ASN A 95 28.84 6.33 -11.06
N PHE A 96 29.46 7.49 -11.30
CA PHE A 96 28.95 8.78 -10.86
C PHE A 96 27.58 9.12 -11.47
N LEU A 97 27.37 8.81 -12.75
CA LEU A 97 26.09 9.05 -13.42
C LEU A 97 24.98 8.23 -12.78
N PHE A 98 25.19 6.92 -12.63
CA PHE A 98 24.22 6.03 -12.01
C PHE A 98 23.96 6.41 -10.54
N LEU A 99 25.01 6.74 -9.78
CA LEU A 99 24.89 7.21 -8.40
C LEU A 99 23.96 8.41 -8.31
N THR A 100 24.14 9.38 -9.20
CA THR A 100 23.38 10.63 -9.26
C THR A 100 21.92 10.39 -9.67
N MET A 101 21.69 9.48 -10.61
CA MET A 101 20.36 9.11 -11.10
C MET A 101 19.56 8.22 -10.15
N SER A 102 20.23 7.43 -9.31
CA SER A 102 19.60 6.52 -8.36
C SER A 102 19.45 7.12 -6.97
N TYR A 103 19.99 8.31 -6.68
CA TYR A 103 19.87 8.92 -5.36
C TYR A 103 18.51 9.59 -5.16
N SER A 104 17.77 9.21 -4.12
CA SER A 104 16.49 9.82 -3.76
C SER A 104 16.70 10.85 -2.65
N LEU A 105 16.29 12.10 -2.91
CA LEU A 105 16.25 13.15 -1.88
C LEU A 105 15.18 12.89 -0.82
N HIS A 106 14.09 12.21 -1.19
CA HIS A 106 13.00 11.89 -0.26
C HIS A 106 13.35 10.75 0.69
N LYS A 107 14.14 9.77 0.25
CA LYS A 107 14.56 8.62 1.05
C LYS A 107 16.01 8.70 1.52
N TYR A 108 16.72 9.77 1.17
CA TYR A 108 18.13 10.02 1.49
C TYR A 108 19.03 8.82 1.20
N THR A 109 18.77 8.10 0.10
CA THR A 109 19.47 6.87 -0.24
C THR A 109 19.35 6.50 -1.72
N ASN A 110 20.21 5.59 -2.19
CA ASN A 110 20.16 5.07 -3.54
C ASN A 110 19.08 4.00 -3.70
N LEU A 111 18.22 4.16 -4.70
CA LEU A 111 17.17 3.22 -5.04
C LEU A 111 16.84 3.26 -6.54
N ILE A 112 16.16 2.24 -7.01
CA ILE A 112 15.47 2.22 -8.31
C ILE A 112 13.98 1.94 -8.09
N LYS A 113 13.17 2.28 -9.08
CA LYS A 113 11.72 2.15 -9.00
C LYS A 113 11.19 1.12 -10.02
N PRO A 114 10.91 -0.13 -9.63
CA PRO A 114 9.92 -0.93 -10.34
C PRO A 114 8.52 -0.35 -10.13
N PHE A 115 7.66 -0.53 -11.12
CA PHE A 115 6.33 0.05 -11.13
C PHE A 115 5.32 -0.98 -11.61
N MET A 116 4.26 -1.21 -10.83
CA MET A 116 3.34 -2.32 -11.06
C MET A 116 1.97 -1.82 -11.54
N ILE A 117 1.35 -2.62 -12.40
CA ILE A 117 -0.04 -2.50 -12.81
C ILE A 117 -0.78 -3.73 -12.29
N VAL A 118 -1.81 -3.52 -11.47
CA VAL A 118 -2.45 -4.59 -10.68
C VAL A 118 -3.97 -4.50 -10.76
N CYS A 119 -4.67 -5.64 -10.86
CA CYS A 119 -6.12 -5.74 -10.84
C CYS A 119 -6.71 -5.56 -9.43
N GLY A 120 -8.04 -5.39 -9.33
CA GLY A 120 -8.76 -5.29 -8.06
C GLY A 120 -8.62 -6.51 -7.14
N ASP A 121 -8.30 -7.68 -7.69
CA ASP A 121 -8.06 -8.92 -6.95
C ASP A 121 -6.58 -9.17 -6.60
N GLY A 122 -5.68 -8.24 -6.93
CA GLY A 122 -4.25 -8.36 -6.67
C GLY A 122 -3.44 -9.08 -7.75
N TYR A 123 -4.07 -9.51 -8.85
CA TYR A 123 -3.34 -10.07 -10.00
C TYR A 123 -2.45 -9.00 -10.63
N ILE A 124 -1.17 -9.32 -10.86
CA ILE A 124 -0.20 -8.38 -11.43
C ILE A 124 -0.24 -8.51 -12.95
N VAL A 125 -0.65 -7.45 -13.65
CA VAL A 125 -0.71 -7.46 -15.11
C VAL A 125 0.70 -7.31 -15.69
N GLU A 126 1.39 -6.25 -15.29
CA GLU A 126 2.75 -5.96 -15.76
C GLU A 126 3.57 -5.24 -14.69
N VAL A 127 4.89 -5.40 -14.76
CA VAL A 127 5.86 -4.57 -14.05
C VAL A 127 6.76 -3.85 -15.04
N THR A 128 6.71 -2.52 -15.03
CA THR A 128 7.55 -1.66 -15.86
C THR A 128 8.74 -1.09 -15.07
N GLY A 129 9.72 -0.56 -15.81
CA GLY A 129 10.94 0.04 -15.26
C GLY A 129 12.21 -0.77 -15.59
N PRO A 130 13.30 -0.59 -14.84
CA PRO A 130 13.40 0.20 -13.61
C PRO A 130 13.53 1.70 -13.92
N TYR A 131 12.74 2.52 -13.24
CA TYR A 131 12.85 3.97 -13.35
C TYR A 131 13.87 4.54 -12.37
N ASN A 132 14.50 5.64 -12.77
CA ASN A 132 15.42 6.38 -11.93
C ASN A 132 14.66 7.12 -10.80
N THR A 133 15.38 7.60 -9.78
CA THR A 133 14.71 8.26 -8.63
C THR A 133 14.11 9.61 -8.94
N ARG A 134 14.64 10.28 -9.97
CA ARG A 134 14.26 11.63 -10.38
C ARG A 134 13.04 11.64 -11.29
N THR A 135 12.68 10.50 -11.88
CA THR A 135 11.43 10.33 -12.60
C THR A 135 10.29 10.30 -11.59
N SER A 136 9.47 11.34 -11.59
CA SER A 136 8.25 11.41 -10.79
C SER A 136 7.23 10.39 -11.29
N ASP A 137 6.27 10.04 -10.43
CA ASP A 137 5.27 9.04 -10.77
C ASP A 137 4.37 9.51 -11.93
N ALA A 138 4.08 10.82 -11.99
CA ALA A 138 3.44 11.44 -13.15
C ALA A 138 4.26 11.26 -14.46
N LYS A 139 5.58 11.44 -14.42
CA LYS A 139 6.42 11.18 -15.60
C LYS A 139 6.40 9.71 -15.97
N ILE A 140 6.53 8.81 -15.00
CA ILE A 140 6.46 7.35 -15.23
C ILE A 140 5.13 6.97 -15.90
N LEU A 141 3.99 7.52 -15.45
CA LEU A 141 2.70 7.25 -16.08
C LEU A 141 2.68 7.68 -17.53
N ARG A 142 3.13 8.91 -17.84
CA ARG A 142 3.28 9.33 -19.25
C ARG A 142 4.16 8.36 -20.02
N GLN A 143 5.23 7.87 -19.40
CA GLN A 143 6.12 6.92 -20.05
C GLN A 143 5.47 5.58 -20.40
N ILE A 144 4.61 5.09 -19.51
CA ILE A 144 3.82 3.88 -19.72
C ILE A 144 2.78 4.09 -20.82
N LEU A 145 2.18 5.29 -20.88
CA LEU A 145 1.18 5.65 -21.87
C LEU A 145 1.78 5.92 -23.26
N ASP A 146 3.02 6.38 -23.36
CA ASP A 146 3.65 6.85 -24.60
C ASP A 146 4.58 5.82 -25.27
N ASN A 147 4.92 4.73 -24.59
CA ASN A 147 5.84 3.68 -25.06
C ASN A 147 7.26 4.16 -25.40
N HIS A 148 7.97 4.79 -24.47
CA HIS A 148 9.29 5.41 -24.77
C HIS A 148 10.47 4.45 -25.03
N THR A 149 10.25 3.23 -25.52
CA THR A 149 11.37 2.31 -25.82
C THR A 149 11.57 2.02 -27.30
N ASP A 150 10.57 2.18 -28.19
CA ASP A 150 10.77 1.93 -29.63
C ASP A 150 9.81 2.78 -30.50
N ASP A 151 10.35 3.38 -31.57
CA ASP A 151 9.63 4.27 -32.49
C ASP A 151 8.56 3.56 -33.36
N MET A 152 8.27 2.27 -33.12
CA MET A 152 7.48 1.42 -34.01
C MET A 152 6.34 0.63 -33.31
N GLU A 153 6.17 0.72 -31.99
CA GLU A 153 5.09 0.03 -31.28
C GLU A 153 4.17 1.01 -30.55
N GLU A 154 2.85 0.87 -30.76
CA GLU A 154 1.84 1.51 -29.91
C GLU A 154 2.05 1.11 -28.44
N ALA A 155 1.78 2.04 -27.51
CA ALA A 155 1.91 1.73 -26.09
C ALA A 155 1.06 0.52 -25.70
N PRO A 156 1.65 -0.56 -25.13
CA PRO A 156 0.93 -1.79 -24.86
C PRO A 156 -0.35 -1.57 -24.04
N ILE A 157 -0.31 -0.63 -23.08
CA ILE A 157 -1.46 -0.29 -22.26
C ILE A 157 -2.59 0.39 -23.05
N ARG A 158 -2.27 1.19 -24.09
CA ARG A 158 -3.26 1.89 -24.93
C ARG A 158 -3.85 0.98 -26.00
N TRP A 159 -3.10 -0.04 -26.43
CA TRP A 159 -3.65 -1.12 -27.24
C TRP A 159 -4.58 -2.03 -26.42
N PHE A 160 -4.19 -2.29 -25.16
CA PHE A 160 -4.87 -3.25 -24.30
C PHE A 160 -6.16 -2.71 -23.66
N LEU A 161 -6.16 -1.46 -23.20
CA LEU A 161 -7.31 -0.85 -22.53
C LEU A 161 -8.14 -0.01 -23.49
N GLU A 162 -9.42 0.12 -23.19
CA GLU A 162 -10.36 0.91 -23.96
C GLU A 162 -10.59 2.30 -23.33
N THR A 163 -11.20 3.19 -24.12
CA THR A 163 -11.71 4.47 -23.59
C THR A 163 -12.67 4.21 -22.44
N ASP A 164 -12.60 5.05 -21.40
CA ASP A 164 -13.37 4.98 -20.16
C ASP A 164 -12.93 3.88 -19.17
N ASP A 165 -11.92 3.07 -19.49
CA ASP A 165 -11.27 2.21 -18.51
C ASP A 165 -10.61 3.03 -17.38
N VAL A 166 -10.56 2.43 -16.19
CA VAL A 166 -10.25 3.15 -14.96
C VAL A 166 -8.81 2.93 -14.52
N MET A 167 -8.11 4.04 -14.27
CA MET A 167 -6.81 4.05 -13.62
C MET A 167 -6.92 4.60 -12.19
N VAL A 168 -6.68 3.74 -11.19
CA VAL A 168 -6.63 4.13 -9.78
C VAL A 168 -5.18 4.45 -9.41
N LEU A 169 -4.89 5.72 -9.10
CA LEU A 169 -3.55 6.24 -8.87
C LEU A 169 -3.41 6.90 -7.49
N ASP A 170 -2.17 7.07 -7.02
CA ASP A 170 -1.87 7.90 -5.85
C ASP A 170 -1.86 9.41 -6.21
N ARG A 171 -1.71 10.28 -5.21
CA ARG A 171 -1.59 11.73 -5.36
C ARG A 171 -0.33 12.15 -6.13
N GLY A 172 0.71 11.32 -6.14
CA GLY A 172 1.97 11.57 -6.84
C GLY A 172 1.85 11.71 -8.37
N PHE A 173 0.69 11.33 -8.93
CA PHE A 173 0.40 11.35 -10.36
C PHE A 173 -0.28 12.62 -10.84
N ARG A 174 -0.50 13.61 -9.95
CA ARG A 174 -1.26 14.83 -10.23
C ARG A 174 -0.90 15.50 -11.56
N ASP A 175 0.38 15.57 -11.91
CA ASP A 175 0.85 16.26 -13.11
C ASP A 175 0.63 15.46 -14.42
N ALA A 176 0.04 14.28 -14.35
CA ALA A 176 -0.28 13.41 -15.49
C ALA A 176 -1.77 13.06 -15.61
N LEU A 177 -2.64 13.57 -14.73
CA LEU A 177 -4.06 13.24 -14.75
C LEU A 177 -4.73 13.70 -16.04
N THR A 178 -4.58 14.99 -16.38
CA THR A 178 -5.12 15.55 -17.62
C THR A 178 -4.63 14.79 -18.85
N TYR A 179 -3.36 14.37 -18.85
CA TYR A 179 -2.82 13.60 -19.97
C TYR A 179 -3.45 12.23 -20.09
N ALA A 180 -3.63 11.51 -18.97
CA ALA A 180 -4.29 10.22 -18.97
C ALA A 180 -5.77 10.33 -19.37
N GLU A 181 -6.46 11.41 -18.97
CA GLU A 181 -7.83 11.73 -19.41
C GLU A 181 -7.90 12.03 -20.92
N GLU A 182 -6.93 12.79 -21.46
CA GLU A 182 -6.79 13.04 -22.91
C GLU A 182 -6.53 11.76 -23.70
N CYS A 183 -5.91 10.74 -23.07
CA CYS A 183 -5.75 9.41 -23.66
C CYS A 183 -7.03 8.57 -23.62
N GLY A 184 -8.12 9.11 -23.05
CA GLY A 184 -9.43 8.44 -22.96
C GLY A 184 -9.67 7.67 -21.66
N PHE A 185 -8.78 7.74 -20.66
CA PHE A 185 -8.96 6.97 -19.42
C PHE A 185 -9.72 7.75 -18.34
N THR A 186 -10.49 7.03 -17.53
CA THR A 186 -11.09 7.57 -16.31
C THR A 186 -10.08 7.48 -15.16
N VAL A 187 -9.62 8.62 -14.65
CA VAL A 187 -8.54 8.66 -13.67
C VAL A 187 -9.06 8.95 -12.26
N CYS A 188 -8.76 8.05 -11.32
CA CYS A 188 -9.22 8.12 -9.94
C CYS A 188 -8.04 8.36 -8.98
N THR A 189 -7.97 9.54 -8.36
CA THR A 189 -6.91 9.89 -7.41
C THR A 189 -7.44 10.57 -6.15
N PRO A 190 -6.74 10.45 -4.99
CA PRO A 190 -7.13 11.21 -3.82
C PRO A 190 -6.92 12.71 -4.06
N GLN A 191 -7.86 13.53 -3.61
CA GLN A 191 -7.76 14.98 -3.78
C GLN A 191 -6.61 15.56 -2.97
N SER A 192 -6.10 16.67 -3.49
CA SER A 192 -5.02 17.45 -2.88
C SER A 192 -5.56 18.78 -2.40
N LEU A 193 -5.06 19.25 -1.25
CA LEU A 193 -5.41 20.58 -0.73
C LEU A 193 -4.96 21.68 -1.70
N GLY A 194 -5.83 22.67 -1.91
CA GLY A 194 -5.47 23.92 -2.57
C GLY A 194 -4.46 24.74 -1.77
N ARG A 195 -3.78 25.70 -2.43
CA ARG A 195 -2.71 26.53 -1.81
C ARG A 195 -3.14 27.34 -0.58
N HIS A 196 -4.45 27.53 -0.37
CA HIS A 196 -5.02 28.31 0.73
C HIS A 196 -6.01 27.52 1.58
N GLU A 197 -6.13 26.21 1.33
CA GLU A 197 -7.05 25.35 2.06
C GLU A 197 -6.31 24.63 3.19
N ARG A 198 -6.92 24.62 4.37
CA ARG A 198 -6.40 23.88 5.53
C ARG A 198 -6.96 22.46 5.60
N GLN A 199 -8.10 22.21 4.96
CA GLN A 199 -8.80 20.94 4.97
C GLN A 199 -9.59 20.74 3.66
N LEU A 200 -9.75 19.50 3.24
CA LEU A 200 -10.63 19.14 2.13
C LEU A 200 -12.09 19.31 2.54
N SER A 201 -12.96 19.62 1.58
CA SER A 201 -14.40 19.49 1.81
C SER A 201 -14.77 18.06 2.19
N THR A 202 -15.87 17.88 2.92
CA THR A 202 -16.33 16.53 3.32
C THR A 202 -16.49 15.61 2.11
N ILE A 203 -17.08 16.10 1.03
CA ILE A 203 -17.28 15.34 -0.21
C ILE A 203 -15.93 14.97 -0.84
N ALA A 204 -15.01 15.93 -0.93
CA ALA A 204 -13.65 15.69 -1.44
C ALA A 204 -12.90 14.62 -0.63
N ALA A 205 -13.02 14.69 0.69
CA ALA A 205 -12.42 13.73 1.60
C ALA A 205 -13.07 12.35 1.44
N ASN A 206 -14.40 12.27 1.32
CA ASN A 206 -15.12 11.01 1.09
C ASN A 206 -14.70 10.35 -0.23
N LYS A 207 -14.66 11.10 -1.34
CA LYS A 207 -14.16 10.58 -2.63
C LYS A 207 -12.71 10.10 -2.54
N SER A 208 -11.86 10.82 -1.81
CA SER A 208 -10.46 10.42 -1.57
C SER A 208 -10.35 9.11 -0.78
N ARG A 209 -11.28 8.86 0.15
CA ARG A 209 -11.35 7.60 0.90
C ARG A 209 -11.69 6.44 -0.04
N LEU A 210 -12.63 6.61 -0.97
CA LEU A 210 -12.99 5.57 -1.94
C LEU A 210 -11.78 5.09 -2.76
N VAL A 211 -10.93 6.03 -3.22
CA VAL A 211 -9.68 5.68 -3.91
C VAL A 211 -8.76 4.88 -3.00
N THR A 212 -8.61 5.30 -1.75
CA THR A 212 -7.78 4.59 -0.76
C THR A 212 -8.32 3.18 -0.46
N LEU A 213 -9.64 3.00 -0.44
CA LEU A 213 -10.30 1.71 -0.19
C LEU A 213 -10.03 0.69 -1.31
N VAL A 214 -9.68 1.12 -2.53
CA VAL A 214 -9.31 0.23 -3.63
C VAL A 214 -7.80 0.05 -3.72
N ARG A 215 -7.03 1.11 -3.47
CA ARG A 215 -5.57 1.11 -3.61
C ARG A 215 -4.82 0.18 -2.66
N TRP A 216 -5.42 -0.25 -1.55
CA TRP A 216 -4.75 -1.13 -0.58
C TRP A 216 -4.21 -2.43 -1.21
N VAL A 217 -4.83 -2.90 -2.29
CA VAL A 217 -4.47 -4.12 -3.01
C VAL A 217 -3.03 -4.05 -3.52
N VAL A 218 -2.70 -2.99 -4.26
CA VAL A 218 -1.35 -2.81 -4.82
C VAL A 218 -0.30 -2.59 -3.71
N GLU A 219 -0.67 -1.90 -2.63
CA GLU A 219 0.20 -1.74 -1.46
C GLU A 219 0.53 -3.09 -0.82
N THR A 220 -0.46 -3.98 -0.74
CA THR A 220 -0.29 -5.32 -0.17
C THR A 220 0.56 -6.20 -1.06
N ILE A 221 0.36 -6.14 -2.39
CA ILE A 221 1.22 -6.85 -3.36
C ILE A 221 2.67 -6.35 -3.28
N ASN A 222 2.87 -5.03 -3.20
CA ASN A 222 4.18 -4.42 -2.99
C ASN A 222 4.85 -4.93 -1.71
N GLY A 223 4.10 -4.97 -0.60
CA GLY A 223 4.56 -5.53 0.66
C GLY A 223 4.88 -7.02 0.55
N ARG A 224 4.06 -7.78 -0.17
CA ARG A 224 4.20 -9.21 -0.38
C ARG A 224 5.46 -9.56 -1.16
N LEU A 225 5.74 -8.87 -2.28
CA LEU A 225 6.98 -9.04 -3.05
C LEU A 225 8.21 -8.88 -2.16
N LYS A 226 8.24 -7.86 -1.30
CA LYS A 226 9.38 -7.61 -0.40
C LYS A 226 9.46 -8.58 0.79
N ARG A 227 8.32 -9.08 1.27
CA ARG A 227 8.24 -10.08 2.34
C ARG A 227 8.69 -11.45 1.85
N ASP A 228 8.20 -11.83 0.67
CA ASP A 228 8.37 -13.17 0.12
C ASP A 228 9.70 -13.29 -0.62
N PHE A 229 10.18 -12.24 -1.28
CA PHE A 229 11.49 -12.24 -1.94
C PHE A 229 12.42 -11.23 -1.27
N LYS A 230 13.16 -11.71 -0.26
CA LYS A 230 14.02 -10.87 0.59
C LYS A 230 15.11 -10.14 -0.20
N VAL A 231 15.46 -10.62 -1.40
CA VAL A 231 16.38 -9.92 -2.31
C VAL A 231 15.94 -8.48 -2.60
N PHE A 232 14.64 -8.18 -2.60
CA PHE A 232 14.08 -6.84 -2.83
C PHE A 232 13.94 -5.99 -1.55
N ARG A 233 14.07 -6.60 -0.37
CA ARG A 233 14.09 -5.90 0.92
C ARG A 233 15.49 -5.42 1.28
N HIS A 234 16.50 -6.21 0.94
CA HIS A 234 17.90 -5.87 1.17
C HIS A 234 18.41 -4.86 0.13
N ARG A 235 19.54 -4.22 0.42
CA ARG A 235 20.21 -3.38 -0.58
C ARG A 235 20.73 -4.29 -1.69
N TYR A 236 20.21 -4.10 -2.90
CA TYR A 236 20.60 -4.86 -4.09
C TYR A 236 22.09 -4.65 -4.39
N PHE A 237 22.79 -5.75 -4.71
CA PHE A 237 24.21 -5.70 -5.01
C PHE A 237 24.46 -5.08 -6.39
N ASN A 238 25.44 -4.18 -6.49
CA ASN A 238 25.75 -3.47 -7.74
C ASN A 238 26.04 -4.42 -8.90
N ASN A 239 26.71 -5.55 -8.65
CA ASN A 239 27.07 -6.53 -9.67
C ASN A 239 25.89 -7.37 -10.19
N THR A 240 24.78 -7.43 -9.46
CA THR A 240 23.54 -8.12 -9.88
C THR A 240 22.47 -7.16 -10.35
N LEU A 241 22.66 -5.86 -10.15
CA LEU A 241 21.70 -4.80 -10.47
C LEU A 241 21.17 -4.82 -11.91
N PRO A 242 21.96 -5.14 -12.96
CA PRO A 242 21.43 -5.24 -14.31
C PRO A 242 20.27 -6.23 -14.45
N ASN A 243 20.17 -7.22 -13.56
CA ASN A 243 19.09 -8.21 -13.56
C ASN A 243 17.94 -7.86 -12.60
N ALA A 244 18.01 -6.73 -11.89
CA ALA A 244 17.09 -6.45 -10.79
C ALA A 244 15.64 -6.38 -11.25
N ILE A 245 15.36 -5.79 -12.43
CA ILE A 245 14.00 -5.72 -12.94
C ILE A 245 13.49 -7.07 -13.46
N VAL A 246 14.35 -7.83 -14.13
CA VAL A 246 14.01 -9.18 -14.59
C VAL A 246 13.71 -10.09 -13.39
N ASP A 247 14.56 -10.04 -12.35
CA ASP A 247 14.32 -10.75 -11.10
C ASP A 247 12.99 -10.32 -10.45
N PHE A 248 12.64 -9.03 -10.49
CA PHE A 248 11.38 -8.50 -9.95
C PHE A 248 10.16 -8.94 -10.77
N ARG A 249 10.25 -8.92 -12.11
CA ARG A 249 9.22 -9.46 -13.01
C ARG A 249 9.00 -10.95 -12.77
N ILE A 250 10.07 -11.73 -12.62
CA ILE A 250 9.98 -13.16 -12.32
C ILE A 250 9.30 -13.39 -10.96
N ALA A 251 9.63 -12.58 -9.96
CA ALA A 251 8.95 -12.65 -8.66
C ALA A 251 7.46 -12.30 -8.74
N ALA A 252 7.08 -11.31 -9.56
CA ALA A 252 5.68 -10.98 -9.82
C ALA A 252 4.93 -12.13 -10.52
N ALA A 253 5.52 -12.71 -11.57
CA ALA A 253 4.98 -13.89 -12.25
C ALA A 253 4.84 -15.09 -11.31
N LEU A 254 5.80 -15.30 -10.40
CA LEU A 254 5.71 -16.35 -9.38
C LEU A 254 4.55 -16.11 -8.40
N ILE A 255 4.27 -14.85 -8.02
CA ILE A 255 3.09 -14.51 -7.22
C ILE A 255 1.82 -14.89 -7.98
N ASN A 256 1.67 -14.46 -9.23
CA ASN A 256 0.50 -14.78 -10.06
C ASN A 256 0.30 -16.29 -10.24
N ALA A 257 1.39 -17.05 -10.39
CA ALA A 257 1.31 -18.48 -10.65
C ALA A 257 1.06 -19.34 -9.41
N THR A 258 1.35 -18.84 -8.20
CA THR A 258 1.38 -19.68 -6.98
C THR A 258 0.47 -19.21 -5.87
N GLN A 259 -0.04 -17.98 -5.93
CA GLN A 259 -0.81 -17.40 -4.85
C GLN A 259 -2.25 -17.16 -5.26
N GLU A 260 -3.15 -17.32 -4.28
CA GLU A 260 -4.55 -17.02 -4.47
C GLU A 260 -4.77 -15.51 -4.58
N SER A 261 -5.58 -15.11 -5.56
CA SER A 261 -6.13 -13.77 -5.67
C SER A 261 -6.93 -13.40 -4.41
N TYR A 262 -6.98 -12.11 -4.07
CA TYR A 262 -7.89 -11.65 -3.04
C TYR A 262 -9.33 -11.90 -3.44
N SER A 263 -10.12 -12.46 -2.51
CA SER A 263 -11.55 -12.65 -2.65
C SER A 263 -12.32 -11.56 -1.90
N ASP A 264 -13.57 -11.34 -2.31
CA ASP A 264 -14.49 -10.47 -1.57
C ASP A 264 -14.75 -11.05 -0.17
N SER A 265 -14.90 -10.15 0.81
CA SER A 265 -15.33 -10.51 2.15
C SER A 265 -16.84 -10.79 2.17
N ARG A 266 -17.32 -11.59 3.13
CA ARG A 266 -18.75 -11.79 3.37
C ARG A 266 -19.51 -10.48 3.67
N LEU A 267 -18.79 -9.41 4.00
CA LEU A 267 -19.34 -8.10 4.34
C LEU A 267 -19.27 -7.10 3.17
N THR A 268 -18.70 -7.48 2.01
CA THR A 268 -18.46 -6.54 0.90
C THR A 268 -19.74 -5.86 0.40
N GLU A 269 -20.86 -6.58 0.33
CA GLU A 269 -22.16 -6.00 -0.05
C GLU A 269 -22.66 -5.00 1.01
N SER A 270 -22.54 -5.31 2.29
CA SER A 270 -22.91 -4.37 3.36
C SER A 270 -22.05 -3.11 3.34
N PHE A 271 -20.77 -3.24 2.98
CA PHE A 271 -19.88 -2.08 2.81
C PHE A 271 -20.24 -1.24 1.59
N SER A 272 -20.66 -1.89 0.50
CA SER A 272 -21.18 -1.23 -0.70
C SER A 272 -22.37 -0.33 -0.36
N ASP A 273 -23.38 -0.88 0.31
CA ASP A 273 -24.55 -0.12 0.75
C ASP A 273 -24.18 1.07 1.64
N MET A 274 -23.25 0.85 2.57
CA MET A 274 -22.84 1.87 3.52
C MET A 274 -22.02 2.98 2.83
N ILE A 275 -21.20 2.65 1.84
CA ILE A 275 -20.51 3.64 1.00
C ILE A 275 -21.54 4.51 0.28
N GLU A 276 -22.55 3.91 -0.34
CA GLU A 276 -23.60 4.64 -1.07
C GLU A 276 -24.38 5.59 -0.14
N ARG A 277 -24.73 5.13 1.06
CA ARG A 277 -25.42 5.96 2.07
C ARG A 277 -24.56 7.12 2.58
N ASN A 278 -23.24 6.92 2.70
CA ASN A 278 -22.35 7.86 3.39
C ASN A 278 -21.52 8.75 2.46
N VAL A 279 -21.37 8.43 1.18
CA VAL A 279 -20.47 9.18 0.27
C VAL A 279 -20.79 10.67 0.21
N ASN A 280 -22.07 11.03 0.27
CA ASN A 280 -22.56 12.41 0.26
C ASN A 280 -22.95 12.94 1.64
N ARG A 281 -22.72 12.15 2.72
CA ARG A 281 -23.09 12.55 4.07
C ARG A 281 -22.14 13.65 4.58
N PRO A 282 -22.66 14.76 5.14
CA PRO A 282 -21.84 15.81 5.74
C PRO A 282 -21.16 15.31 7.02
N ASN A 283 -20.06 15.97 7.40
CA ASN A 283 -19.28 15.62 8.57
C ASN A 283 -19.80 16.42 9.77
N LEU A 284 -20.82 15.87 10.43
CA LEU A 284 -21.48 16.50 11.58
C LEU A 284 -20.50 16.83 12.72
N LEU A 285 -19.41 16.05 12.87
CA LEU A 285 -18.39 16.33 13.86
C LEU A 285 -17.55 17.56 13.48
N ALA A 286 -17.21 17.71 12.19
CA ALA A 286 -16.52 18.91 11.73
C ALA A 286 -17.41 20.15 11.93
N ASP A 287 -18.69 20.04 11.58
CA ASP A 287 -19.67 21.11 11.80
C ASP A 287 -19.74 21.49 13.29
N TYR A 288 -19.85 20.50 14.18
CA TYR A 288 -19.86 20.72 15.63
C TYR A 288 -18.57 21.37 16.14
N VAL A 289 -17.40 20.91 15.67
CA VAL A 289 -16.09 21.47 16.05
C VAL A 289 -15.97 22.93 15.63
N ASP A 290 -16.45 23.27 14.44
CA ASP A 290 -16.42 24.63 13.91
C ASP A 290 -17.43 25.54 14.63
N GLU A 291 -18.67 25.07 14.82
CA GLU A 291 -19.73 25.77 15.56
C GLU A 291 -19.31 26.08 17.00
N GLN A 292 -18.77 25.09 17.71
CA GLN A 292 -18.33 25.24 19.09
C GLN A 292 -16.93 25.84 19.22
N ARG A 293 -16.27 26.11 18.08
CA ARG A 293 -14.89 26.62 17.98
C ARG A 293 -13.91 25.82 18.84
N ILE A 294 -14.10 24.51 18.92
CA ILE A 294 -13.32 23.63 19.81
C ILE A 294 -11.83 23.78 19.52
N ASN A 295 -11.46 23.87 18.24
CA ASN A 295 -10.08 24.06 17.78
C ASN A 295 -9.43 25.38 18.24
N ALA A 296 -10.21 26.38 18.66
CA ALA A 296 -9.71 27.66 19.16
C ALA A 296 -9.72 27.75 20.69
N GLN A 297 -10.33 26.79 21.38
CA GLN A 297 -10.39 26.79 22.84
C GLN A 297 -9.06 26.30 23.43
N ARG A 298 -8.44 27.14 24.26
CA ARG A 298 -7.17 26.80 24.94
C ARG A 298 -7.34 25.83 26.12
N ASN A 299 -8.56 25.71 26.65
CA ASN A 299 -8.90 24.93 27.84
C ASN A 299 -9.95 23.85 27.50
N ILE A 300 -9.65 22.96 26.55
CA ILE A 300 -10.44 21.75 26.39
C ILE A 300 -10.17 20.88 27.63
N SER A 301 -11.20 20.67 28.46
CA SER A 301 -11.08 19.84 29.66
C SER A 301 -11.13 18.37 29.25
N PHE A 302 -9.99 17.85 28.78
CA PHE A 302 -9.84 16.42 28.54
C PHE A 302 -9.98 15.68 29.87
N ARG A 303 -11.05 14.89 30.00
CA ARG A 303 -11.23 14.01 31.15
C ARG A 303 -10.60 12.66 30.85
N ARG A 304 -9.79 12.17 31.77
CA ARG A 304 -9.20 10.84 31.66
C ARG A 304 -10.29 9.80 31.86
N ILE A 305 -10.46 8.91 30.89
CA ILE A 305 -11.32 7.73 30.99
C ILE A 305 -10.44 6.56 31.44
N GLU A 306 -10.75 5.96 32.58
CA GLU A 306 -10.06 4.78 33.12
C GLU A 306 -11.07 3.66 33.34
N ALA A 307 -10.65 2.41 33.14
CA ALA A 307 -11.50 1.23 33.33
C ALA A 307 -12.05 1.08 34.77
N ALA A 308 -11.41 1.73 35.73
CA ALA A 308 -11.84 1.75 37.13
C ALA A 308 -12.88 2.83 37.45
N LEU A 309 -13.23 3.69 36.48
CA LEU A 309 -14.23 4.74 36.65
C LEU A 309 -15.57 4.29 36.06
N ASP A 310 -16.69 4.61 36.71
CA ASP A 310 -18.06 4.28 36.26
C ASP A 310 -18.42 4.85 34.88
N VAL A 311 -17.60 5.75 34.32
CA VAL A 311 -17.76 6.31 32.97
C VAL A 311 -17.63 5.25 31.86
N VAL A 312 -17.09 4.07 32.17
CA VAL A 312 -16.95 2.94 31.21
C VAL A 312 -18.19 2.04 31.21
N ALA A 313 -19.09 2.16 32.18
CA ALA A 313 -20.31 1.35 32.24
C ALA A 313 -21.25 1.63 31.04
N ASP A 314 -21.32 2.90 30.61
CA ASP A 314 -22.12 3.35 29.47
C ASP A 314 -21.37 3.22 28.13
N PHE A 315 -20.17 2.64 28.13
CA PHE A 315 -19.36 2.52 26.92
C PHE A 315 -19.94 1.44 25.98
N PRO A 316 -20.19 1.75 24.69
CA PRO A 316 -20.82 0.80 23.78
C PRO A 316 -19.96 -0.45 23.60
N ARG A 317 -20.61 -1.61 23.74
CA ARG A 317 -20.01 -2.92 23.45
C ARG A 317 -20.31 -3.27 22.01
N MET A 318 -19.26 -3.48 21.23
CA MET A 318 -19.37 -3.84 19.83
C MET A 318 -18.77 -5.23 19.61
N THR A 319 -19.47 -6.04 18.82
CA THR A 319 -18.90 -7.20 18.15
C THR A 319 -17.80 -6.77 17.17
N PHE A 320 -16.99 -7.71 16.71
CA PHE A 320 -15.96 -7.41 15.72
C PHE A 320 -16.54 -6.86 14.41
N ASP A 321 -17.70 -7.37 13.98
CA ASP A 321 -18.39 -6.86 12.79
C ASP A 321 -18.91 -5.44 13.02
N GLU A 322 -19.52 -5.15 14.17
CA GLU A 322 -19.96 -3.80 14.53
C GLU A 322 -18.79 -2.81 14.65
N LEU A 323 -17.63 -3.28 15.15
CA LEU A 323 -16.39 -2.50 15.15
C LEU A 323 -15.97 -2.20 13.71
N LEU A 324 -15.96 -3.21 12.84
CA LEU A 324 -15.57 -3.08 11.44
C LEU A 324 -16.50 -2.11 10.68
N PHE A 325 -17.81 -2.17 10.92
CA PHE A 325 -18.77 -1.20 10.39
C PHE A 325 -18.54 0.21 10.94
N SER A 326 -18.37 0.38 12.25
CA SER A 326 -18.15 1.71 12.85
C SER A 326 -16.86 2.37 12.37
N LEU A 327 -15.81 1.57 12.14
CA LEU A 327 -14.54 2.05 11.60
C LEU A 327 -14.71 2.63 10.20
N LEU A 328 -15.49 1.98 9.35
CA LEU A 328 -15.79 2.47 8.01
C LEU A 328 -16.79 3.64 8.00
N GLU A 329 -17.67 3.74 8.99
CA GLU A 329 -18.56 4.90 9.19
C GLU A 329 -17.80 6.14 9.67
N HIS A 330 -16.73 5.98 10.46
CA HIS A 330 -16.13 7.09 11.18
C HIS A 330 -14.67 7.43 10.84
N THR A 331 -13.85 6.53 10.29
CA THR A 331 -12.43 6.85 10.04
C THR A 331 -11.74 6.09 8.89
N THR A 332 -10.60 6.66 8.48
CA THR A 332 -9.65 6.19 7.48
C THR A 332 -8.89 4.94 7.96
N LEU A 333 -9.45 3.75 7.82
CA LEU A 333 -8.68 2.51 7.98
C LEU A 333 -8.27 1.91 6.65
N ASN A 334 -7.01 1.50 6.61
CA ASN A 334 -6.44 0.73 5.52
C ASN A 334 -7.05 -0.69 5.61
N TRP A 335 -7.71 -1.17 4.55
CA TRP A 335 -8.34 -2.50 4.49
C TRP A 335 -7.42 -3.66 4.91
N GLN A 336 -6.10 -3.45 4.88
CA GLN A 336 -5.07 -4.38 5.39
C GLN A 336 -5.34 -4.84 6.84
N ASP A 337 -6.00 -4.02 7.66
CA ASP A 337 -6.31 -4.35 9.05
C ASP A 337 -7.61 -5.17 9.21
N LEU A 338 -8.45 -5.25 8.16
CA LEU A 338 -9.83 -5.76 8.23
C LEU A 338 -10.01 -7.15 7.59
N THR A 339 -9.14 -7.55 6.65
CA THR A 339 -9.31 -8.82 5.90
C THR A 339 -8.71 -10.07 6.56
N GLY A 340 -8.27 -10.01 7.82
CA GLY A 340 -7.87 -11.18 8.63
C GLY A 340 -6.67 -12.02 8.11
N THR A 341 -6.18 -11.78 6.90
CA THR A 341 -5.20 -12.65 6.21
C THR A 341 -3.74 -12.42 6.65
N ASN A 342 -3.45 -11.49 7.57
CA ASN A 342 -2.09 -11.30 8.11
C ASN A 342 -2.03 -10.90 9.60
N ILE A 343 -3.14 -10.93 10.34
CA ILE A 343 -3.12 -10.57 11.77
C ILE A 343 -2.30 -11.58 12.60
N LEU A 344 -2.05 -12.78 12.06
CA LEU A 344 -1.31 -13.83 12.78
C LEU A 344 0.20 -13.86 12.57
N GLU A 345 0.81 -13.13 11.61
CA GLU A 345 2.25 -13.33 11.32
C GLU A 345 3.10 -12.08 11.00
N LYS A 346 2.59 -10.85 11.14
CA LYS A 346 3.47 -9.67 11.14
C LYS A 346 3.92 -9.36 12.57
N PRO A 347 5.22 -9.51 12.92
CA PRO A 347 5.78 -8.70 13.97
C PRO A 347 5.83 -7.27 13.44
N VAL A 348 4.79 -6.49 13.73
CA VAL A 348 4.92 -5.04 13.71
C VAL A 348 6.04 -4.73 14.70
N SER A 349 7.19 -4.25 14.23
CA SER A 349 8.26 -3.80 15.10
C SER A 349 7.83 -2.48 15.76
N ILE A 350 7.02 -2.61 16.80
CA ILE A 350 6.77 -1.58 17.79
C ILE A 350 8.07 -1.50 18.59
N GLN A 351 8.82 -0.40 18.49
CA GLN A 351 9.88 -0.15 19.45
C GLN A 351 9.25 0.16 20.80
N TRP A 352 9.36 -0.80 21.72
CA TRP A 352 8.95 -0.67 23.10
C TRP A 352 9.98 0.19 23.84
N ARG A 353 9.57 1.35 24.37
CA ARG A 353 10.26 1.91 25.53
C ARG A 353 9.45 1.52 26.77
N TYR A 354 9.95 0.54 27.49
CA TYR A 354 9.52 0.28 28.87
C TYR A 354 9.96 1.48 29.71
N THR A 355 9.00 2.16 30.32
CA THR A 355 9.25 2.96 31.53
C THR A 355 8.69 2.14 32.68
N ASP A 356 9.55 1.91 33.66
CA ASP A 356 9.42 0.92 34.74
C ASP A 356 8.07 0.95 35.47
N ILE A 357 7.38 -0.20 35.48
CA ILE A 357 6.25 -0.48 36.38
C ILE A 357 6.53 -1.86 36.99
N PRO A 358 6.41 -2.05 38.33
CA PRO A 358 6.73 -3.31 39.00
C PRO A 358 5.90 -4.50 38.51
N GLU A 359 6.54 -5.67 38.44
CA GLU A 359 6.16 -6.83 37.63
C GLU A 359 5.05 -7.75 38.21
N GLU A 360 4.43 -7.41 39.35
CA GLU A 360 3.65 -8.41 40.11
C GLU A 360 2.11 -8.28 40.08
N SER A 361 1.51 -7.47 39.19
CA SER A 361 0.03 -7.37 39.18
C SER A 361 -0.62 -6.97 37.86
N ILE A 362 -0.38 -7.67 36.74
CA ILE A 362 -1.14 -7.44 35.49
C ILE A 362 -1.31 -8.73 34.67
N SER A 363 -2.53 -9.31 34.65
CA SER A 363 -2.94 -10.28 33.60
C SER A 363 -3.68 -9.62 32.42
N MET A 364 -3.73 -8.29 32.37
CA MET A 364 -4.22 -7.51 31.23
C MET A 364 -3.11 -7.30 30.19
N THR A 365 -3.17 -8.02 29.07
CA THR A 365 -2.33 -7.70 27.91
C THR A 365 -2.82 -6.40 27.26
N ARG A 366 -2.28 -5.25 27.66
CA ARG A 366 -2.52 -3.96 27.00
C ARG A 366 -1.89 -3.98 25.59
N LYS A 367 -2.69 -4.20 24.55
CA LYS A 367 -2.29 -3.89 23.17
C LYS A 367 -2.64 -2.43 22.85
N VAL A 368 -1.65 -1.54 22.94
CA VAL A 368 -1.77 -0.16 22.47
C VAL A 368 -1.32 -0.12 21.00
N ILE A 369 -2.23 0.13 20.07
CA ILE A 369 -1.87 0.43 18.68
C ILE A 369 -1.56 1.93 18.60
N ARG A 370 -0.28 2.31 18.60
CA ARG A 370 0.13 3.68 18.28
C ARG A 370 0.47 3.77 16.79
N TYR A 371 -0.29 4.57 16.04
CA TYR A 371 0.09 4.94 14.69
C TYR A 371 1.13 6.07 14.77
N TYR A 372 2.41 5.74 14.61
CA TYR A 372 3.43 6.73 14.31
C TYR A 372 3.49 6.87 12.79
N GLY A 373 3.00 8.00 12.27
CA GLY A 373 3.35 8.40 10.92
C GLY A 373 4.87 8.38 10.78
N ALA A 374 5.37 7.73 9.71
CA ALA A 374 6.79 7.58 9.46
C ALA A 374 7.55 8.90 9.66
N GLU A 375 8.70 8.82 10.33
CA GLU A 375 9.62 9.95 10.50
C GLU A 375 9.98 10.56 9.14
N SER A 376 9.41 11.72 8.83
CA SER A 376 10.01 12.67 7.88
C SER A 376 11.12 13.44 8.58
N ASN A 377 12.31 13.44 7.97
CA ASN A 377 13.44 14.29 8.33
C ASN A 377 13.06 15.79 8.26
N PRO A 378 13.73 16.64 9.04
CA PRO A 378 13.36 18.04 9.24
C PRO A 378 13.61 18.85 7.96
N GLY A 379 12.57 19.50 7.45
CA GLY A 379 12.67 20.35 6.24
C GLY A 379 11.45 20.31 5.33
N THR A 380 10.48 19.43 5.58
CA THR A 380 9.17 19.47 4.90
C THR A 380 8.11 19.92 5.89
N SER A 381 7.57 21.13 5.70
CA SER A 381 6.41 21.65 6.43
C SER A 381 5.14 20.94 5.92
N LEU A 382 5.00 19.66 6.28
CA LEU A 382 3.73 18.96 6.27
C LEU A 382 3.27 18.90 7.72
N GLN A 383 2.18 19.60 8.04
CA GLN A 383 1.44 19.37 9.29
C GLN A 383 1.13 17.87 9.39
N LYS A 384 1.79 17.18 10.32
CA LYS A 384 1.50 15.79 10.63
C LYS A 384 0.21 15.75 11.44
N ASN A 385 -0.88 15.32 10.80
CA ASN A 385 -2.06 14.90 11.55
C ASN A 385 -1.76 13.52 12.16
N ILE A 386 -1.56 13.48 13.47
CA ILE A 386 -1.46 12.23 14.22
C ILE A 386 -2.89 11.83 14.60
N ILE A 387 -3.37 10.71 14.05
CA ILE A 387 -4.57 10.04 14.55
C ILE A 387 -4.12 9.09 15.64
N VAL A 388 -4.45 9.41 16.90
CA VAL A 388 -4.28 8.47 18.02
C VAL A 388 -5.63 7.82 18.28
N MET A 389 -5.83 6.61 17.77
CA MET A 389 -6.93 5.76 18.23
C MET A 389 -6.43 4.91 19.39
N TYR A 390 -7.15 4.91 20.51
CA TYR A 390 -6.88 4.05 21.63
C TYR A 390 -7.86 2.88 21.61
N TYR A 391 -7.35 1.68 21.34
CA TYR A 391 -8.10 0.44 21.53
C TYR A 391 -7.71 -0.19 22.88
N ILE A 392 -8.68 -0.56 23.69
CA ILE A 392 -8.46 -1.49 24.81
C ILE A 392 -9.05 -2.82 24.38
N ILE A 393 -8.18 -3.79 24.08
CA ILE A 393 -8.57 -5.18 23.85
C ILE A 393 -8.37 -5.91 25.18
N ALA A 394 -9.46 -6.30 25.83
CA ALA A 394 -9.41 -7.18 26.99
C ALA A 394 -9.65 -8.63 26.51
N THR A 395 -8.63 -9.48 26.58
CA THR A 395 -8.78 -10.92 26.32
C THR A 395 -9.00 -11.65 27.64
N GLN A 396 -10.14 -12.32 27.82
CA GLN A 396 -10.28 -13.39 28.80
C GLN A 396 -10.75 -14.68 28.11
N SER A 397 -9.84 -15.65 27.99
CA SER A 397 -10.06 -17.08 27.71
C SER A 397 -10.75 -17.45 26.37
N PRO A 398 -10.51 -18.65 25.80
CA PRO A 398 -10.92 -18.98 24.42
C PRO A 398 -12.42 -19.15 24.16
N ASN A 399 -13.27 -19.08 25.19
CA ASN A 399 -14.69 -19.49 25.08
C ASN A 399 -15.72 -18.39 25.46
N THR A 400 -15.33 -17.12 25.53
CA THR A 400 -16.28 -16.03 25.83
C THR A 400 -15.98 -14.76 25.02
N ALA A 401 -17.04 -14.03 24.67
CA ALA A 401 -17.05 -12.88 23.76
C ALA A 401 -15.89 -11.88 23.94
N VAL A 402 -15.29 -11.48 22.82
CA VAL A 402 -14.28 -10.42 22.76
C VAL A 402 -14.95 -9.09 23.11
N THR A 403 -14.46 -8.41 24.13
CA THR A 403 -14.92 -7.05 24.48
C THR A 403 -13.85 -6.05 24.02
N ALA A 404 -14.16 -5.28 22.99
CA ALA A 404 -13.33 -4.17 22.54
C ALA A 404 -13.95 -2.86 23.06
N TYR A 405 -13.13 -2.01 23.67
CA TYR A 405 -13.52 -0.65 24.04
C TYR A 405 -12.81 0.33 23.11
N MET A 406 -13.58 1.22 22.47
CA MET A 406 -13.10 2.24 21.54
C MET A 406 -12.93 3.58 22.26
N VAL A 407 -11.74 3.97 22.69
CA VAL A 407 -11.59 5.33 23.24
C VAL A 407 -11.53 6.32 22.07
N ASP A 408 -12.44 7.29 22.11
CA ASP A 408 -12.71 8.37 21.15
C ASP A 408 -11.56 8.74 20.21
N ALA A 409 -11.84 8.77 18.90
CA ALA A 409 -10.91 9.29 17.90
C ALA A 409 -10.93 10.82 17.95
N HIS A 410 -9.93 11.43 18.60
CA HIS A 410 -9.77 12.89 18.57
C HIS A 410 -8.66 13.33 17.62
N TRP A 411 -8.96 14.35 16.81
CA TRP A 411 -7.99 15.12 16.06
C TRP A 411 -7.21 16.01 17.02
N ALA A 412 -5.94 15.72 17.26
CA ALA A 412 -5.05 16.66 17.94
C ALA A 412 -4.27 17.48 16.90
N VAL A 413 -4.67 18.74 16.70
CA VAL A 413 -3.75 19.75 16.15
C VAL A 413 -2.89 20.24 17.31
N VAL A 414 -1.70 19.66 17.47
CA VAL A 414 -0.68 20.23 18.36
C VAL A 414 0.19 21.17 17.52
N PRO A 415 0.17 22.49 17.74
CA PRO A 415 1.23 23.35 17.26
C PRO A 415 2.47 23.06 18.12
N MET A 416 3.39 22.23 17.64
CA MET A 416 4.75 22.25 18.15
C MET A 416 5.43 23.50 17.61
N LEU A 417 5.29 24.59 18.37
CA LEU A 417 6.29 25.64 18.42
C LEU A 417 7.61 25.00 18.88
N PHE A 418 8.63 25.03 18.04
CA PHE A 418 10.00 24.97 18.51
C PHE A 418 10.77 26.15 17.93
N GLN A 419 11.33 26.94 18.85
CA GLN A 419 12.39 27.92 18.65
C GLN A 419 13.65 27.25 18.08
#